data_AF-A0A1E4DPB1-F1
#
_entry.id   AF-A0A1E4DPB1-F1
#
_cell.length_a   1.000
_cell.length_b   1.000
_cell.length_c   1.000
_cell.angle_alpha   90.00
_cell.angle_beta   90.00
_cell.angle_gamma   90.00
#
_symmetry.space_group_name_H-M   'P 1'
#
loop_
_entity.id
_entity.type
_entity.pdbx_description
1 polymer ?
#
loop_
_entity_poly.entity_id
_entity_poly.type
_entity_poly.pdbx_seq_one_letter_code
_entity_poly.pdbx_strand_id
1 'polypeptide(L)'
;MRQAQARTAAIIGGLLWLASNGTSGAEQGFDERYQRDFNIFNTINQYQPTNPLNPINAYDPANPFNPINQFDPGNPANPVNQYNLNNPFNPVNRYRPENPLNPINEFNPTVPFAPLGGVVGRKR
;
A
#
# COMPACT_ATOMS: atom_id res chain seq x y z
N MET A 1 5.97 27.32 60.40
CA MET A 1 5.90 25.92 59.89
C MET A 1 4.64 25.63 59.07
N ARG A 2 3.42 25.99 59.53
CA ARG A 2 2.16 25.71 58.80
C ARG A 2 2.04 26.36 57.40
N GLN A 3 2.59 27.57 57.21
CA GLN A 3 2.54 28.27 55.93
C GLN A 3 3.40 27.62 54.84
N ALA A 4 4.49 26.96 55.21
CA ALA A 4 5.33 26.23 54.25
C ALA A 4 4.60 24.99 53.73
N GLN A 5 3.95 24.23 54.63
CA GLN A 5 3.17 23.04 54.27
C GLN A 5 1.97 23.36 53.37
N ALA A 6 1.27 24.48 53.61
CA ALA A 6 0.14 24.90 52.78
C ALA A 6 0.57 25.26 51.34
N ARG A 7 1.72 25.93 51.19
CA ARG A 7 2.29 26.26 49.88
C ARG A 7 2.71 25.02 49.10
N THR A 8 3.36 24.07 49.77
CA THR A 8 3.77 22.80 49.16
C THR A 8 2.55 21.96 48.73
N ALA A 9 1.50 21.91 49.56
CA ALA A 9 0.28 21.18 49.23
C ALA A 9 -0.47 21.78 48.02
N ALA A 10 -0.50 23.11 47.89
CA ALA A 10 -1.11 23.78 46.74
C ALA A 10 -0.35 23.52 45.43
N ILE A 11 0.99 23.48 45.49
CA ILE A 11 1.84 23.17 44.33
C ILE A 11 1.65 21.72 43.90
N ILE A 12 1.67 20.79 44.85
CA ILE A 12 1.44 19.36 44.57
C ILE A 12 0.03 19.15 44.01
N GLY A 13 -0.99 19.78 44.59
CA GLY A 13 -2.37 19.71 44.09
C GLY A 13 -2.52 20.27 42.67
N GLY A 14 -1.87 21.40 42.37
CA GLY A 14 -1.86 21.99 41.04
C GLY A 14 -1.14 21.11 40.00
N LEU A 15 -0.01 20.50 40.37
CA LEU A 15 0.69 19.52 39.54
C LEU A 15 -0.14 18.25 39.32
N LEU A 16 -0.83 17.75 40.35
CA LEU A 16 -1.70 16.59 40.23
C LEU A 16 -2.91 16.88 39.33
N TRP A 17 -3.46 18.10 39.39
CA TRP A 17 -4.56 18.55 38.54
C TRP A 17 -4.11 18.73 37.08
N LEU A 18 -2.91 19.25 36.85
CA LEU A 18 -2.31 19.30 35.51
C LEU A 18 -2.01 17.90 34.96
N ALA A 19 -1.61 16.95 35.81
CA ALA A 19 -1.40 15.56 35.41
C ALA A 19 -2.71 14.80 35.15
N SER A 20 -3.79 15.11 35.88
CA SER A 20 -5.10 14.50 35.65
C SER A 20 -5.86 15.11 34.45
N ASN A 21 -5.50 16.34 34.06
CA ASN A 21 -5.93 16.98 32.81
C ASN A 21 -4.83 16.91 31.73
N GLY A 22 -3.88 15.98 31.89
CA GLY A 22 -2.82 15.71 30.94
C GLY A 22 -3.41 15.17 29.64
N THR A 23 -3.61 16.08 28.69
CA THR A 23 -3.45 15.86 27.26
C THR A 23 -3.78 14.44 26.79
N SER A 24 -5.04 14.22 26.44
CA SER A 24 -5.37 13.28 25.36
C SER A 24 -4.87 13.90 24.04
N GLY A 25 -3.56 14.05 23.91
CA GLY A 25 -2.91 14.18 22.64
C GLY A 25 -3.00 12.81 21.99
N ALA A 26 -4.19 12.48 21.46
CA ALA A 26 -4.24 11.54 20.35
C ALA A 26 -3.19 12.04 19.38
N GLU A 27 -2.26 11.15 19.02
CA GLU A 27 -1.26 11.42 18.01
C GLU A 27 -1.93 12.17 16.85
N GLN A 28 -1.24 13.17 16.32
CA GLN A 28 -1.68 13.92 15.14
C GLN A 28 -1.54 13.02 13.91
N GLY A 29 -2.28 11.91 13.90
CA GLY A 29 -2.23 10.82 12.94
C GLY A 29 -3.65 10.49 12.55
N PHE A 30 -4.02 10.92 11.34
CA PHE A 30 -5.20 10.57 10.54
C PHE A 30 -6.52 10.27 11.30
N ASP A 31 -7.53 11.14 11.14
CA ASP A 31 -8.92 10.95 11.58
C ASP A 31 -9.38 9.50 11.34
N GLU A 32 -9.90 8.82 12.38
CA GLU A 32 -10.38 7.43 12.30
C GLU A 32 -11.42 7.25 11.18
N ARG A 33 -12.21 8.29 10.89
CA ARG A 33 -13.16 8.28 9.77
C ARG A 33 -12.43 8.25 8.43
N TYR A 34 -11.34 8.98 8.30
CA TYR A 34 -10.51 8.95 7.09
C TYR A 34 -9.88 7.55 6.90
N GLN A 35 -9.39 6.93 7.96
CA GLN A 35 -8.89 5.55 7.90
C GLN A 35 -10.00 4.56 7.54
N ARG A 36 -11.22 4.74 8.04
CA ARG A 36 -12.34 3.85 7.69
C ARG A 36 -12.75 3.98 6.23
N ASP A 37 -12.86 5.19 5.71
CA ASP A 37 -13.49 5.48 4.43
C ASP A 37 -12.52 5.38 3.23
N PHE A 38 -11.22 5.61 3.45
CA PHE A 38 -10.20 5.60 2.37
C PHE A 38 -9.21 4.45 2.45
N ASN A 39 -9.25 3.62 3.50
CA ASN A 39 -8.41 2.43 3.55
C ASN A 39 -8.88 1.38 2.53
N ILE A 40 -8.08 1.16 1.50
CA ILE A 40 -8.34 0.21 0.41
C ILE A 40 -8.35 -1.25 0.86
N PHE A 41 -7.77 -1.57 2.02
CA PHE A 41 -7.77 -2.92 2.61
C PHE A 41 -8.99 -3.17 3.48
N ASN A 42 -9.79 -2.13 3.79
CA ASN A 42 -11.03 -2.31 4.50
C ASN A 42 -12.06 -2.99 3.57
N THR A 43 -12.69 -4.05 4.05
CA THR A 43 -13.70 -4.83 3.30
C THR A 43 -14.89 -3.97 2.87
N ILE A 44 -15.23 -2.95 3.65
CA ILE A 44 -16.30 -2.00 3.31
C ILE A 44 -15.97 -1.20 2.05
N ASN A 45 -14.68 -0.93 1.81
CA ASN A 45 -14.23 -0.17 0.64
C ASN A 45 -13.84 -1.07 -0.52
N GLN A 46 -13.87 -2.40 -0.36
CA GLN A 46 -13.44 -3.36 -1.38
C GLN A 46 -14.20 -3.17 -2.70
N TYR A 47 -15.48 -2.83 -2.64
CA TYR A 47 -16.33 -2.67 -3.83
C TYR A 47 -16.46 -1.21 -4.31
N GLN A 48 -15.72 -0.27 -3.71
CA GLN A 48 -15.68 1.10 -4.20
C GLN A 48 -15.11 1.11 -5.63
N PRO A 49 -15.71 1.86 -6.58
CA PRO A 49 -15.20 1.92 -7.96
C PRO A 49 -13.76 2.40 -8.06
N THR A 50 -13.33 3.26 -7.13
CA THR A 50 -11.97 3.81 -7.08
C THR A 50 -10.98 2.93 -6.33
N ASN A 51 -11.42 1.82 -5.72
CA ASN A 51 -10.51 0.90 -5.05
C ASN A 51 -9.78 0.06 -6.12
N PRO A 52 -8.44 0.13 -6.22
CA PRO A 52 -7.69 -0.66 -7.20
C PRO A 52 -7.83 -2.17 -6.97
N LEU A 53 -8.13 -2.59 -5.74
CA LEU A 53 -8.33 -4.01 -5.35
C LEU A 53 -9.77 -4.49 -5.56
N ASN A 54 -10.64 -3.68 -6.17
CA ASN A 54 -12.02 -4.07 -6.43
C ASN A 54 -12.05 -5.31 -7.34
N PRO A 55 -12.69 -6.43 -6.92
CA PRO A 55 -12.76 -7.65 -7.73
C PRO A 55 -13.36 -7.44 -9.12
N ILE A 56 -14.25 -6.45 -9.28
CA ILE A 56 -14.86 -6.12 -10.57
C ILE A 56 -13.81 -5.67 -11.59
N ASN A 57 -12.70 -5.06 -11.16
CA ASN A 57 -11.61 -4.64 -12.05
C ASN A 57 -10.95 -5.84 -12.76
N ALA A 58 -11.07 -7.05 -12.22
CA ALA A 58 -10.62 -8.27 -12.91
C ALA A 58 -11.43 -8.56 -14.19
N TYR A 59 -12.67 -8.05 -14.27
CA TYR A 59 -13.58 -8.21 -15.40
C TYR A 59 -13.67 -6.95 -16.27
N ASP A 60 -12.83 -5.94 -16.02
CA ASP A 60 -12.71 -4.78 -16.91
C ASP A 60 -12.25 -5.26 -18.30
N PRO A 61 -12.95 -4.90 -19.39
CA PRO A 61 -12.50 -5.23 -20.74
C PRO A 61 -11.09 -4.73 -21.07
N ALA A 62 -10.62 -3.64 -20.46
CA ALA A 62 -9.26 -3.16 -20.66
C ALA A 62 -8.19 -3.99 -19.92
N ASN A 63 -8.60 -4.86 -18.98
CA ASN A 63 -7.69 -5.71 -18.23
C ASN A 63 -7.22 -6.89 -19.11
N PRO A 64 -5.90 -7.04 -19.37
CA PRO A 64 -5.37 -8.17 -20.13
C PRO A 64 -5.67 -9.55 -19.51
N PHE A 65 -5.90 -9.59 -18.20
CA PHE A 65 -6.22 -10.81 -17.46
C PHE A 65 -7.72 -11.06 -17.32
N ASN A 66 -8.57 -10.25 -17.97
CA ASN A 66 -10.00 -10.51 -18.04
C ASN A 66 -10.25 -11.87 -18.70
N PRO A 67 -10.97 -12.80 -18.04
CA PRO A 67 -11.26 -14.13 -18.58
C PRO A 67 -11.96 -14.12 -19.95
N ILE A 68 -12.71 -13.06 -20.25
CA ILE A 68 -13.44 -12.92 -21.53
C ILE A 68 -12.47 -12.54 -22.65
N ASN A 69 -11.49 -11.69 -22.37
CA ASN A 69 -10.61 -11.12 -23.39
C ASN A 69 -9.33 -11.92 -23.60
N GLN A 70 -9.10 -12.98 -22.83
CA GLN A 70 -7.91 -13.84 -22.99
C GLN A 70 -7.78 -14.43 -24.40
N PHE A 71 -8.87 -14.54 -25.17
CA PHE A 71 -8.84 -15.04 -26.57
C PHE A 71 -8.91 -13.93 -27.62
N ASP A 72 -8.95 -12.66 -27.21
CA ASP A 72 -8.89 -11.54 -28.14
C ASP A 72 -7.53 -11.52 -28.85
N PRO A 73 -7.47 -11.49 -30.20
CA PRO A 73 -6.21 -11.35 -30.95
C PRO A 73 -5.37 -10.12 -30.57
N GLY A 74 -5.95 -9.07 -29.96
CA GLY A 74 -5.22 -7.91 -29.46
C GLY A 74 -4.61 -8.11 -28.06
N ASN A 75 -5.04 -9.13 -27.32
CA ASN A 75 -4.62 -9.31 -25.93
C ASN A 75 -3.24 -9.99 -25.84
N PRO A 76 -2.25 -9.40 -25.15
CA PRO A 76 -0.95 -10.03 -24.96
C PRO A 76 -1.01 -11.36 -24.19
N ALA A 77 -2.01 -11.58 -23.34
CA ALA A 77 -2.21 -12.85 -22.64
C ALA A 77 -2.81 -13.95 -23.55
N ASN A 78 -3.16 -13.64 -24.81
CA ASN A 78 -3.70 -14.63 -25.73
C ASN A 78 -2.71 -15.76 -25.98
N PRO A 79 -3.15 -17.04 -25.89
CA PRO A 79 -2.27 -18.20 -26.11
C PRO A 79 -1.54 -18.21 -27.46
N VAL A 80 -2.08 -17.57 -28.49
CA VAL A 80 -1.39 -17.43 -29.79
C VAL A 80 -0.36 -16.30 -29.74
N ASN A 81 -0.74 -15.17 -29.12
CA ASN A 81 0.12 -14.00 -29.04
C ASN A 81 1.36 -14.21 -28.17
N GLN A 82 1.31 -15.11 -27.18
CA GLN A 82 2.48 -15.42 -26.35
C GLN A 82 3.68 -15.88 -27.19
N TYR A 83 3.49 -16.39 -28.41
CA TYR A 83 4.61 -16.81 -29.27
C TYR A 83 5.20 -15.68 -30.11
N ASN A 84 4.63 -14.48 -30.08
CA ASN A 84 5.24 -13.30 -30.69
C ASN A 84 6.47 -12.88 -29.87
N LEU A 85 7.62 -12.69 -30.53
CA LEU A 85 8.88 -12.34 -29.88
C LEU A 85 8.83 -11.02 -29.09
N ASN A 86 7.96 -10.09 -29.48
CA ASN A 86 7.79 -8.81 -28.80
C ASN A 86 6.78 -8.88 -27.64
N ASN A 87 6.11 -10.02 -27.44
CA ASN A 87 5.15 -10.18 -26.36
C ASN A 87 5.88 -10.40 -25.02
N PRO A 88 5.56 -9.66 -23.94
CA PRO A 88 6.18 -9.84 -22.63
C PRO A 88 5.98 -11.26 -22.04
N PHE A 89 4.89 -11.94 -22.39
CA PHE A 89 4.61 -13.31 -21.94
C PHE A 89 5.35 -14.39 -22.73
N ASN A 90 6.06 -14.02 -23.81
CA ASN A 90 6.80 -14.98 -24.61
C ASN A 90 7.90 -15.68 -23.80
N PRO A 91 7.99 -17.03 -23.82
CA PRO A 91 8.98 -17.77 -23.03
C PRO A 91 10.43 -17.35 -23.30
N VAL A 92 10.76 -17.01 -24.54
CA VAL A 92 12.09 -16.54 -24.96
C VAL A 92 12.28 -15.07 -24.61
N ASN A 93 11.25 -14.24 -24.77
CA ASN A 93 11.33 -12.82 -24.41
C ASN A 93 11.41 -12.61 -22.90
N ARG A 94 10.88 -13.54 -22.07
CA ARG A 94 10.85 -13.41 -20.60
C ARG A 94 12.19 -13.06 -19.99
N TYR A 95 13.28 -13.56 -20.55
CA TYR A 95 14.63 -13.35 -20.00
C TYR A 95 15.37 -12.16 -20.61
N ARG A 96 14.74 -11.41 -21.53
CA ARG A 96 15.36 -10.22 -22.12
C ARG A 96 15.36 -9.05 -21.14
N PRO A 97 16.45 -8.28 -21.03
CA PRO A 97 16.54 -7.14 -20.10
C PRO A 97 15.42 -6.11 -20.30
N GLU A 98 14.94 -5.93 -21.53
CA GLU A 98 13.91 -4.95 -21.87
C GLU A 98 12.49 -5.45 -21.56
N ASN A 99 12.33 -6.73 -21.25
CA ASN A 99 11.03 -7.29 -20.93
C ASN A 99 10.62 -6.86 -19.51
N PRO A 100 9.45 -6.22 -19.31
CA PRO A 100 8.99 -5.80 -17.98
C PRO A 100 8.80 -6.97 -17.00
N LEU A 101 8.56 -8.18 -17.49
CA LEU A 101 8.36 -9.41 -16.70
C LEU A 101 9.65 -10.21 -16.48
N ASN A 102 10.83 -9.64 -16.79
CA ASN A 102 12.10 -10.31 -16.53
C ASN A 102 12.29 -10.52 -15.02
N PRO A 103 12.60 -11.74 -14.54
CA PRO A 103 12.85 -12.00 -13.13
C PRO A 103 13.91 -11.08 -12.50
N ILE A 104 14.89 -10.62 -13.27
CA ILE A 104 15.94 -9.70 -12.79
C ILE A 104 15.37 -8.31 -12.47
N ASN A 105 14.22 -7.93 -13.05
CA ASN A 105 13.57 -6.66 -12.77
C ASN A 105 13.08 -6.56 -11.31
N GLU A 106 12.91 -7.67 -10.60
CA GLU A 106 12.67 -7.66 -9.16
C GLU A 106 13.77 -6.94 -8.36
N PHE A 107 14.97 -6.80 -8.93
CA PHE A 107 16.08 -6.09 -8.33
C PHE A 107 16.30 -4.69 -8.92
N ASN A 108 15.48 -4.28 -9.90
CA ASN A 108 15.57 -2.97 -10.53
C ASN A 108 14.50 -2.01 -9.97
N PRO A 109 14.88 -0.97 -9.22
CA PRO A 109 13.92 -0.04 -8.62
C PRO A 109 13.17 0.83 -9.64
N THR A 110 13.57 0.84 -10.92
CA THR A 110 12.96 1.69 -11.96
C THR A 110 11.88 0.97 -12.77
N VAL A 111 11.58 -0.30 -12.49
CA VAL A 111 10.53 -1.05 -13.21
C VAL A 111 9.18 -0.97 -12.50
N PRO A 112 8.05 -1.07 -13.24
CA PRO A 112 6.71 -0.87 -12.67
C PRO A 112 6.33 -1.87 -11.57
N PHE A 113 7.02 -3.03 -11.50
CA PHE A 113 6.72 -4.13 -10.59
C PHE A 113 7.85 -4.42 -9.60
N ALA A 114 8.72 -3.43 -9.32
CA ALA A 114 9.75 -3.60 -8.31
C ALA A 114 9.15 -3.98 -6.95
N PRO A 115 9.58 -5.07 -6.29
CA PRO A 115 9.13 -5.39 -4.95
C PRO A 115 9.52 -4.28 -3.99
N LEU A 116 8.55 -3.80 -3.21
CA LEU A 116 8.72 -2.75 -2.18
C LEU A 116 9.63 -3.17 -1.00
N GLY A 117 10.29 -4.33 -1.09
CA GLY A 117 11.01 -5.00 -0.01
C GLY A 117 12.47 -5.34 -0.33
N GLY A 118 13.12 -4.65 -1.27
CA GLY A 118 14.57 -4.69 -1.38
C GLY A 118 15.19 -4.19 -0.08
N VAL A 119 15.63 -5.09 0.79
CA VAL A 119 16.41 -4.75 1.97
C VAL A 119 17.63 -3.98 1.48
N VAL A 120 17.57 -2.65 1.58
CA VAL A 120 18.76 -1.81 1.48
C VAL A 120 19.70 -2.35 2.55
N GLY A 121 20.74 -3.04 2.10
CA GLY A 121 21.73 -3.62 2.97
C GLY A 121 22.19 -2.56 3.96
N ARG A 122 21.76 -2.71 5.22
CA ARG A 122 22.45 -2.08 6.33
C ARG A 122 23.83 -2.72 6.33
N LYS A 123 24.79 -2.07 5.66
CA LYS A 123 26.20 -2.31 5.93
C LYS A 123 26.38 -2.03 7.42
N ARG A 124 26.51 -3.10 8.20
CA ARG A 124 27.25 -3.08 9.45
C ARG A 124 28.73 -3.07 9.12
#